data_AF-A0A2U3D644-F1
#
_entry.id   AF-A0A2U3D644-F1
#
_cell.length_a   1.000
_cell.length_b   1.000
_cell.length_c   1.000
_cell.angle_alpha   90.00
_cell.angle_beta   90.00
_cell.angle_gamma   90.00
#
_symmetry.space_group_name_H-M   'P 1'
#
loop_
_entity.id
_entity.type
_entity.pdbx_description
1 polymer ?
#
loop_
_entity_poly.entity_id
_entity_poly.type
_entity_poly.pdbx_seq_one_letter_code
_entity_poly.pdbx_strand_id
1 'polypeptide(L)'
;MQLQASALLRCKTLHFYSAINTAGLNSISPGLTPGLYADQSQWASYDLDSLNIDGFIAITPISTTTTISVTGDNIVGFMAYYGTCVNGSASNDVSIIEGWGKSLNTLQFSDSGDDCSN
;
A
#
# COMPACT_ATOMS: atom_id res chain seq x y z
N MET A 1 5.28 31.68 1.25
CA MET A 1 4.59 30.53 0.61
C MET A 1 5.67 29.52 0.27
N GLN A 2 5.83 28.48 1.09
CA GLN A 2 6.94 27.54 0.95
C GLN A 2 6.38 26.14 1.19
N LEU A 3 6.12 25.42 0.10
CA LEU A 3 5.87 23.98 0.12
C LEU A 3 7.18 23.31 0.55
N GLN A 4 7.19 22.68 1.73
CA GLN A 4 8.18 21.68 2.09
C GLN A 4 7.57 20.32 1.76
N ALA A 5 7.80 19.87 0.52
CA ALA A 5 7.64 18.47 0.17
C ALA A 5 8.78 17.70 0.85
N SER A 6 8.43 16.89 1.85
CA SER A 6 9.33 15.92 2.46
C SER A 6 8.63 14.57 2.48
N ALA A 7 8.44 14.00 1.29
CA ALA A 7 8.18 12.58 1.12
C ALA A 7 9.54 11.86 1.06
N LEU A 8 10.28 11.89 2.17
CA LEU A 8 11.36 10.92 2.39
C LEU A 8 10.69 9.68 2.98
N LEU A 9 10.05 8.90 2.10
CA LEU A 9 9.57 7.56 2.45
C LEU A 9 10.82 6.69 2.62
N ARG A 10 11.46 6.81 3.80
CA ARG A 10 12.34 5.76 4.29
C ARG A 10 11.58 4.46 4.15
N CYS A 11 12.27 3.39 3.78
CA CYS A 11 11.86 2.02 4.03
C CYS A 11 11.57 1.88 5.55
N LYS A 12 10.41 2.40 5.98
CA LYS A 12 9.78 2.03 7.22
C LYS A 12 9.07 0.76 6.83
N THR A 13 9.75 -0.35 7.06
CA THR A 13 9.10 -1.56 7.56
C THR A 13 7.85 -1.11 8.32
N LEU A 14 6.67 -1.45 7.82
CA LEU A 14 5.45 -1.28 8.59
C LEU A 14 5.62 -2.24 9.77
N HIS A 15 6.16 -1.74 10.88
CA HIS A 15 6.20 -2.49 12.12
C HIS A 15 4.76 -2.57 12.61
N PHE A 16 4.03 -3.59 12.14
CA PHE A 16 2.99 -4.17 12.97
C PHE A 16 3.72 -4.69 14.22
N TYR A 17 3.82 -3.88 15.27
CA TYR A 17 4.17 -4.35 16.60
C TYR A 17 2.99 -5.20 17.11
N SER A 18 2.74 -6.33 16.47
CA SER A 18 2.19 -7.47 17.19
C SER A 18 3.42 -8.18 17.75
N ALA A 19 3.62 -8.06 19.06
CA ALA A 19 4.45 -9.03 19.75
C ALA A 19 3.71 -10.38 19.72
N ILE A 20 3.74 -11.05 18.56
CA ILE A 20 3.29 -12.43 18.44
C ILE A 20 4.37 -13.27 19.10
N ASN A 21 4.30 -13.34 20.43
CA ASN A 21 5.01 -14.37 21.17
C ASN A 21 4.19 -15.68 21.09
N THR A 22 4.65 -16.72 21.77
CA THR A 22 3.89 -17.97 21.90
C THR A 22 2.50 -17.81 22.55
N ALA A 23 2.19 -16.65 23.13
CA ALA A 23 0.86 -16.29 23.65
C ALA A 23 -0.02 -15.53 22.65
N GLY A 24 0.48 -15.22 21.44
CA GLY A 24 -0.29 -14.54 20.40
C GLY A 24 -0.40 -13.02 20.57
N LEU A 25 -1.41 -12.42 19.93
CA LEU A 25 -1.66 -10.98 19.96
C LEU A 25 -2.30 -10.58 21.30
N ASN A 26 -1.48 -10.11 22.24
CA ASN A 26 -1.93 -9.81 23.61
C ASN A 26 -2.66 -8.46 23.76
N SER A 27 -2.44 -7.52 22.83
CA SER A 27 -3.15 -6.24 22.79
C SER A 27 -3.02 -5.59 21.43
N ILE A 28 -3.96 -4.71 21.11
CA ILE A 28 -3.93 -3.82 19.94
C ILE A 28 -4.06 -2.38 20.42
N SER A 29 -3.43 -1.44 19.70
CA SER A 29 -3.62 -0.03 20.00
C SER A 29 -5.10 0.35 19.82
N PRO A 30 -5.74 1.03 20.79
CA PRO A 30 -7.14 1.45 20.65
C PRO A 30 -7.41 2.37 19.47
N GLY A 31 -6.37 3.00 18.91
CA GLY A 31 -6.47 3.88 17.75
C GLY A 31 -6.42 3.17 16.39
N LEU A 32 -6.38 1.83 16.37
CA LEU A 32 -6.46 1.09 15.10
C LEU A 32 -7.91 1.05 14.61
N THR A 33 -8.10 1.51 13.38
CA THR A 33 -9.37 1.38 12.65
C THR A 33 -9.38 0.09 11.83
N PRO A 34 -10.49 -0.65 11.80
CA PRO A 34 -10.61 -1.78 10.89
C PRO A 34 -10.64 -1.28 9.45
N GLY A 35 -10.05 -2.05 8.55
CA GLY A 35 -10.07 -1.79 7.12
C GLY A 35 -10.31 -3.07 6.33
N LEU A 36 -10.81 -2.93 5.12
CA LEU A 36 -10.94 -4.01 4.16
C LEU A 36 -9.75 -4.04 3.21
N TYR A 37 -9.41 -5.25 2.80
CA TYR A 37 -8.39 -5.51 1.80
C TYR A 37 -8.98 -6.41 0.73
N ALA A 38 -8.89 -6.00 -0.52
CA ALA A 38 -9.42 -6.74 -1.66
C ALA A 38 -8.65 -6.36 -2.94
N ASP A 39 -8.66 -7.23 -3.95
CA ASP A 39 -8.22 -6.83 -5.29
C ASP A 39 -9.31 -6.03 -6.04
N GLN A 40 -8.95 -5.46 -7.19
CA GLN A 40 -9.88 -4.66 -8.01
C GLN A 40 -11.14 -5.44 -8.44
N SER A 41 -11.00 -6.75 -8.72
CA SER A 41 -12.12 -7.59 -9.15
C SER A 41 -13.07 -7.84 -8.00
N GLN A 42 -12.56 -8.16 -6.82
CA GLN A 42 -13.34 -8.36 -5.59
C GLN A 42 -14.04 -7.07 -5.16
N TRP A 43 -13.34 -5.94 -5.25
CA TRP A 43 -13.91 -4.64 -4.91
C TRP A 43 -15.16 -4.33 -5.73
N ALA A 44 -15.07 -4.49 -7.05
CA ALA A 44 -16.20 -4.30 -7.95
C ALA A 44 -17.28 -5.39 -7.81
N SER A 45 -16.89 -6.66 -7.63
CA SER A 45 -17.84 -7.78 -7.59
C SER A 45 -18.73 -7.78 -6.36
N TYR A 46 -18.22 -7.26 -5.24
CA TYR A 46 -18.91 -7.26 -3.96
C TYR A 46 -19.39 -5.87 -3.52
N ASP A 47 -19.34 -4.88 -4.41
CA ASP A 47 -19.84 -3.51 -4.16
C ASP A 47 -19.24 -2.91 -2.88
N LEU A 48 -17.93 -3.10 -2.68
CA LEU A 48 -17.24 -2.76 -1.44
C LEU A 48 -17.10 -1.24 -1.23
N ASP A 49 -17.30 -0.44 -2.26
CA ASP A 49 -17.37 1.03 -2.18
C ASP A 49 -18.62 1.53 -1.46
N SER A 50 -19.67 0.72 -1.36
CA SER A 50 -20.89 1.05 -0.60
C SER A 50 -20.71 0.95 0.93
N LEU A 51 -19.61 0.34 1.39
CA LEU A 51 -19.38 0.08 2.81
C LEU A 51 -18.73 1.28 3.50
N ASN A 52 -19.21 1.62 4.71
CA ASN A 52 -18.62 2.66 5.54
C ASN A 52 -17.40 2.15 6.34
N ILE A 53 -16.40 1.62 5.64
CA ILE A 53 -15.15 1.12 6.19
C ILE A 53 -14.01 1.41 5.22
N ASP A 54 -12.86 1.82 5.74
CA ASP A 54 -11.67 2.13 4.95
C ASP A 54 -11.22 0.91 4.13
N GLY A 55 -10.87 1.13 2.88
CA GLY A 55 -10.49 0.11 1.92
C GLY A 55 -9.08 0.28 1.38
N PHE A 56 -8.40 -0.85 1.23
CA PHE A 56 -7.11 -0.96 0.57
C PHE A 56 -7.19 -1.93 -0.60
N ILE A 57 -6.72 -1.48 -1.76
CA ILE A 57 -6.87 -2.26 -3.00
C ILE A 57 -5.54 -2.90 -3.38
N ALA A 58 -5.53 -4.22 -3.52
CA ALA A 58 -4.39 -4.97 -4.02
C ALA A 58 -4.21 -4.75 -5.53
N ILE A 59 -3.01 -4.36 -5.94
CA ILE A 59 -2.64 -4.14 -7.34
C ILE A 59 -1.42 -4.99 -7.68
N THR A 60 -1.56 -5.83 -8.70
CA THR A 60 -0.47 -6.63 -9.26
C THR A 60 -0.74 -6.98 -10.72
N PRO A 61 0.27 -6.94 -11.61
CA PRO A 61 1.61 -6.37 -11.41
C PRO A 61 1.61 -4.83 -11.48
N ILE A 62 2.69 -4.21 -11.01
CA ILE A 62 2.94 -2.77 -11.16
C ILE A 62 3.65 -2.51 -12.48
N SER A 63 3.14 -1.55 -13.23
CA SER A 63 3.71 -1.11 -14.51
C SER A 63 3.17 0.27 -14.87
N THR A 64 3.80 0.94 -15.84
CA THR A 64 3.31 2.22 -16.39
C THR A 64 1.98 2.09 -17.11
N THR A 65 1.54 0.87 -17.44
CA THR A 65 0.23 0.60 -18.06
C THR A 65 -0.81 0.10 -17.05
N THR A 66 -0.42 -0.09 -15.79
CA THR A 66 -1.34 -0.51 -14.73
C THR A 66 -2.40 0.56 -14.54
N THR A 67 -3.64 0.20 -14.81
CA THR A 67 -4.79 1.09 -14.70
C THR A 67 -5.57 0.74 -13.44
N ILE A 68 -5.90 1.76 -12.66
CA ILE A 68 -6.84 1.64 -11.54
C ILE A 68 -8.25 1.76 -12.12
N SER A 69 -9.01 0.67 -12.08
CA SER A 69 -10.37 0.60 -12.64
C SER A 69 -11.46 0.73 -11.58
N VAL A 70 -11.09 0.80 -10.30
CA VAL A 70 -12.04 0.91 -9.19
C VAL A 70 -12.02 2.31 -8.57
N THR A 71 -13.19 2.75 -8.13
CA THR A 71 -13.40 4.02 -7.44
C THR A 71 -14.14 3.77 -6.12
N GLY A 72 -14.06 4.73 -5.21
CA GLY A 72 -14.69 4.63 -3.91
C GLY A 72 -14.11 5.69 -2.98
N ASP A 73 -14.98 6.39 -2.28
CA ASP A 73 -14.58 7.42 -1.30
C ASP A 73 -13.94 6.77 -0.07
N ASN A 74 -14.32 5.54 0.24
CA ASN A 74 -13.75 4.73 1.29
C ASN A 74 -12.41 4.08 0.92
N ILE A 75 -11.93 4.18 -0.33
CA ILE A 75 -10.60 3.71 -0.71
C ILE A 75 -9.56 4.70 -0.16
N VAL A 76 -8.73 4.25 0.78
CA VAL A 76 -7.70 5.08 1.43
C VAL A 76 -6.29 4.83 0.91
N GLY A 77 -6.06 3.71 0.22
CA GLY A 77 -4.77 3.36 -0.34
C GLY A 77 -4.80 2.18 -1.32
N PHE A 78 -3.76 2.10 -2.14
CA PHE A 78 -3.46 0.97 -3.01
C PHE A 78 -2.24 0.22 -2.46
N MET A 79 -2.29 -1.10 -2.43
CA MET A 79 -1.16 -1.97 -2.09
C MET A 79 -0.63 -2.61 -3.35
N ALA A 80 0.50 -2.10 -3.80
CA ALA A 80 1.14 -2.51 -5.03
C ALA A 80 2.15 -3.62 -4.74
N TYR A 81 2.03 -4.78 -5.39
CA TYR A 81 2.91 -5.93 -5.18
C TYR A 81 3.93 -6.11 -6.30
N TYR A 82 5.04 -6.77 -5.98
CA TYR A 82 6.13 -7.09 -6.91
C TYR A 82 6.83 -5.84 -7.48
N GLY A 83 7.03 -4.84 -6.64
CA GLY A 83 7.93 -3.73 -6.96
C GLY A 83 9.31 -4.25 -7.38
N THR A 84 9.94 -3.53 -8.30
CA THR A 84 11.24 -3.87 -8.88
C THR A 84 12.33 -2.98 -8.29
N CYS A 85 13.46 -3.59 -7.90
CA CYS A 85 14.64 -2.85 -7.43
C CYS A 85 15.85 -2.97 -8.36
N VAL A 86 15.68 -3.54 -9.56
CA VAL A 86 16.77 -3.71 -10.52
C VAL A 86 17.10 -2.35 -11.15
N ASN A 87 18.37 -1.95 -11.12
CA ASN A 87 18.87 -0.73 -11.76
C ASN A 87 18.15 0.57 -11.33
N GLY A 88 17.77 0.69 -10.05
CA GLY A 88 17.12 1.92 -9.54
C GLY A 88 15.66 2.10 -9.95
N SER A 89 15.02 1.06 -10.49
CA SER A 89 13.61 1.08 -10.93
C SER A 89 12.61 1.31 -9.80
N ALA A 90 13.02 1.15 -8.53
CA ALA A 90 12.19 1.45 -7.37
C ALA A 90 11.63 2.88 -7.41
N SER A 91 12.42 3.85 -7.90
CA SER A 91 11.98 5.24 -8.06
C SER A 91 10.85 5.39 -9.10
N ASN A 92 10.87 4.59 -10.17
CA ASN A 92 9.81 4.59 -11.17
C ASN A 92 8.53 3.97 -10.60
N ASP A 93 8.64 2.85 -9.89
CA ASP A 93 7.49 2.19 -9.27
C ASP A 93 6.85 3.09 -8.19
N VAL A 94 7.67 3.78 -7.39
CA VAL A 94 7.21 4.82 -6.45
C VAL A 94 6.46 5.92 -7.19
N SER A 95 7.03 6.46 -8.27
CA SER A 95 6.38 7.53 -9.05
C SER A 95 5.05 7.08 -9.66
N ILE A 96 4.93 5.82 -10.09
CA ILE A 96 3.68 5.26 -10.61
C ILE A 96 2.62 5.24 -9.50
N ILE A 97 2.96 4.70 -8.32
CA ILE A 97 1.98 4.58 -7.22
C ILE A 97 1.60 5.94 -6.63
N GLU A 98 2.51 6.92 -6.60
CA GLU A 98 2.19 8.29 -6.19
C GLU A 98 1.15 8.92 -7.12
N GLY A 99 1.17 8.55 -8.40
CA GLY A 99 0.19 8.99 -9.40
C GLY A 99 -1.24 8.46 -9.17
N TRP A 100 -1.44 7.44 -8.34
CA TRP A 100 -2.77 6.88 -8.06
C TRP A 100 -3.60 7.71 -7.07
N GLY A 101 -3.02 8.76 -6.47
CA GLY A 101 -3.78 9.82 -5.80
C GLY A 101 -4.40 9.44 -4.45
N LYS A 102 -3.92 8.39 -3.77
CA LYS A 102 -4.36 8.01 -2.42
C LYS A 102 -3.22 8.16 -1.41
N SER A 103 -3.57 8.55 -0.19
CA SER A 103 -2.59 8.94 0.84
C SER A 103 -1.84 7.76 1.46
N LEU A 104 -2.42 6.56 1.41
CA LEU A 104 -1.84 5.35 2.02
C LEU A 104 -1.40 4.33 0.97
N ASN A 105 -0.91 4.80 -0.17
CA ASN A 105 -0.31 3.92 -1.16
C ASN A 105 0.93 3.25 -0.59
N THR A 106 1.05 1.95 -0.83
CA THR A 106 2.18 1.13 -0.38
C THR A 106 2.74 0.34 -1.54
N LEU A 107 4.06 0.23 -1.56
CA LEU A 107 4.81 -0.58 -2.52
C LEU A 107 5.47 -1.72 -1.77
N GLN A 108 5.15 -2.95 -2.15
CA GLN A 108 5.81 -4.14 -1.65
C GLN A 108 6.77 -4.66 -2.71
N PHE A 109 8.05 -4.69 -2.35
CA PHE A 109 9.08 -5.32 -3.16
C PHE A 109 9.05 -6.83 -2.91
N SER A 110 9.28 -7.60 -3.96
CA SER A 110 9.64 -9.01 -3.77
C SER A 110 10.89 -9.04 -2.89
N ASP A 111 10.90 -9.85 -1.84
CA ASP A 111 12.11 -10.06 -1.05
C ASP A 111 13.18 -10.68 -1.96
N SER A 112 14.02 -9.82 -2.55
CA SER A 112 15.12 -10.24 -3.41
C SER A 112 16.37 -10.60 -2.60
N GLY A 113 16.39 -10.39 -1.29
CA GLY A 113 17.61 -10.39 -0.48
C GLY A 113 18.56 -9.22 -0.76
N ASP A 114 18.40 -8.55 -1.91
CA ASP A 114 19.00 -7.25 -2.22
C ASP A 114 18.10 -6.14 -1.68
N ASP A 115 18.49 -5.56 -0.56
CA ASP A 115 17.98 -4.26 -0.13
C ASP A 115 18.21 -3.27 -1.28
N CYS A 116 17.18 -2.53 -1.66
CA CYS A 116 17.21 -1.53 -2.73
C CYS A 116 18.20 -0.41 -2.34
N SER A 117 19.48 -0.69 -2.53
CA SER A 117 20.62 0.09 -2.11
C SER A 117 21.05 0.91 -3.32
N ASN A 118 20.83 2.21 -3.21
CA ASN A 118 21.43 3.20 -4.10
C ASN A 118 22.95 3.26 -3.88
#